data_AF-A0A2M9HFV5-F1
#
_entry.id   AF-A0A2M9HFV5-F1
#
_cell.length_a   1.000
_cell.length_b   1.000
_cell.length_c   1.000
_cell.angle_alpha   90.00
_cell.angle_beta   90.00
_cell.angle_gamma   90.00
#
_symmetry.space_group_name_H-M   'P 1'
#
loop_
_entity.id
_entity.type
_entity.pdbx_description
1 polymer ?
#
loop_
_entity_poly.entity_id
_entity_poly.type
_entity_poly.pdbx_seq_one_letter_code
_entity_poly.pdbx_strand_id
1 'polypeptide(L)'
;MGVCGCGKSTVIEAIRDRLGFTLAEGDDMHPRANVEKMHAGHPLTDEDRWPWLRSINRWMVEQDEAGHDTVVSCSALKRSYRDLLSEHVPVFFLHLTGPRELIAERLGNRKGHFMPASMLDSQLETLEPLQPDENGCEVSIEGSEDEVVERAIKAVEAAMREQGDAASDRASHAGRIKRTMQMGMIGLGRMGGNMVRRLRAGGHDIVGFDVNPESDRDVDSLEALVAALDTPRVVWVMVPSGKPTEATIDALKTLLEPGDIVIDGGNAKYTEDRRHADSLAERGIRFLDCGVSGGVWGADRGYALMLGGDRETFDAVRPLLETLKPEGEHGLALAGPVGGGHFAKMVHNGIEYGMMQAFGEGFATMMRSEYVDDPAAVMDSWREGSVVASWLLDLFDNATQDDPELKGVPAVANESGEAKWMIEAALELGVPTPATAAALWQRQSSRGGADDILRVVTAMRAQFGGHVTKVDEIARW
;
A
#
# COMPACT_ATOMS: atom_id res chain seq x y z
N MET A 1 31.98 1.10 -2.21
CA MET A 1 32.19 2.32 -3.03
C MET A 1 33.64 2.78 -3.03
N GLY A 2 33.99 3.72 -3.90
CA GLY A 2 35.32 4.35 -3.98
C GLY A 2 35.74 4.66 -5.42
N VAL A 3 36.82 5.42 -5.60
CA VAL A 3 37.36 5.75 -6.94
C VAL A 3 37.86 4.50 -7.68
N CYS A 4 38.09 4.59 -8.98
CA CYS A 4 38.66 3.48 -9.73
C CYS A 4 40.06 3.11 -9.20
N GLY A 5 40.38 1.82 -9.19
CA GLY A 5 41.67 1.32 -8.71
C GLY A 5 41.78 1.11 -7.20
N CYS A 6 40.76 1.46 -6.41
CA CYS A 6 40.78 1.21 -4.97
C CYS A 6 40.51 -0.25 -4.56
N GLY A 7 40.27 -1.16 -5.52
CA GLY A 7 40.08 -2.59 -5.24
C GLY A 7 38.63 -3.05 -5.01
N LYS A 8 37.63 -2.31 -5.52
CA LYS A 8 36.20 -2.63 -5.35
C LYS A 8 35.87 -4.08 -5.74
N SER A 9 36.21 -4.50 -6.97
CA SER A 9 35.89 -5.85 -7.47
C SER A 9 36.45 -6.94 -6.55
N THR A 10 37.73 -6.83 -6.16
CA THR A 10 38.37 -7.77 -5.23
C THR A 10 37.62 -7.88 -3.89
N VAL A 11 37.19 -6.73 -3.34
CA VAL A 11 36.47 -6.70 -2.06
C VAL A 11 35.05 -7.29 -2.20
N ILE A 12 34.31 -6.96 -3.27
CA ILE A 12 32.95 -7.49 -3.43
C ILE A 12 32.94 -8.99 -3.74
N GLU A 13 33.92 -9.49 -4.50
CA GLU A 13 34.11 -10.93 -4.75
C GLU A 13 34.38 -11.67 -3.44
N ALA A 14 35.25 -11.11 -2.58
CA ALA A 14 35.51 -11.70 -1.27
C ALA A 14 34.28 -11.67 -0.35
N ILE A 15 33.46 -10.62 -0.39
CA ILE A 15 32.19 -10.54 0.36
C ILE A 15 31.22 -11.62 -0.14
N ARG A 16 31.05 -11.76 -1.46
CA ARG A 16 30.25 -12.86 -2.04
C ARG A 16 30.74 -14.22 -1.56
N ASP A 17 32.03 -14.48 -1.71
CA ASP A 17 32.59 -15.82 -1.47
C ASP A 17 32.61 -16.19 0.02
N ARG A 18 32.78 -15.22 0.92
CA ARG A 18 32.88 -15.46 2.36
C ARG A 18 31.58 -15.28 3.13
N LEU A 19 30.72 -14.35 2.70
CA LEU A 19 29.47 -14.01 3.39
C LEU A 19 28.23 -14.50 2.62
N GLY A 20 28.39 -14.98 1.38
CA GLY A 20 27.29 -15.56 0.59
C GLY A 20 26.38 -14.54 -0.09
N PHE A 21 26.79 -13.27 -0.16
CA PHE A 21 25.96 -12.20 -0.70
C PHE A 21 25.81 -12.32 -2.22
N THR A 22 24.63 -11.96 -2.74
CA THR A 22 24.39 -11.86 -4.18
C THR A 22 25.16 -10.68 -4.75
N LEU A 23 26.07 -10.95 -5.69
CA LEU A 23 26.99 -9.96 -6.24
C LEU A 23 26.45 -9.35 -7.53
N ALA A 24 26.58 -8.02 -7.66
CA ALA A 24 26.50 -7.31 -8.93
C ALA A 24 27.69 -6.37 -9.14
N GLU A 25 28.22 -6.33 -10.36
CA GLU A 25 29.17 -5.31 -10.77
C GLU A 25 28.37 -4.10 -11.28
N GLY A 26 28.39 -2.97 -10.56
CA GLY A 26 27.56 -1.82 -10.92
C GLY A 26 27.93 -1.22 -12.27
N ASP A 27 29.19 -1.35 -12.70
CA ASP A 27 29.66 -0.89 -14.01
C ASP A 27 28.95 -1.63 -15.17
N ASP A 28 28.49 -2.87 -14.95
CA ASP A 28 27.74 -3.66 -15.97
C ASP A 28 26.32 -3.11 -16.19
N MET A 29 25.81 -2.32 -15.26
CA MET A 29 24.47 -1.72 -15.32
C MET A 29 24.44 -0.35 -16.01
N HIS A 30 25.58 0.11 -16.54
CA HIS A 30 25.62 1.38 -17.25
C HIS A 30 24.80 1.33 -18.55
N PRO A 31 24.00 2.39 -18.85
CA PRO A 31 23.45 2.56 -20.18
C PRO A 31 24.56 2.60 -21.23
N ARG A 32 24.27 2.07 -22.42
CA ARG A 32 25.23 2.05 -23.54
C ARG A 32 25.86 3.42 -23.84
N ALA A 33 25.08 4.50 -23.73
CA ALA A 33 25.56 5.86 -23.93
C ALA A 33 26.66 6.26 -22.93
N ASN A 34 26.57 5.82 -21.67
CA ASN A 34 27.58 6.09 -20.64
C ASN A 34 28.86 5.33 -20.94
N VAL A 35 28.73 4.06 -21.33
CA VAL A 35 29.86 3.20 -21.73
C VAL A 35 30.61 3.84 -22.90
N GLU A 36 29.89 4.25 -23.95
CA GLU A 36 30.48 4.92 -25.12
C GLU A 36 31.19 6.24 -24.75
N LYS A 37 30.57 7.06 -23.89
CA LYS A 37 31.14 8.33 -23.43
C LYS A 37 32.43 8.14 -22.63
N MET A 38 32.46 7.17 -21.72
CA MET A 38 33.66 6.83 -20.94
C MET A 38 34.75 6.22 -21.83
N HIS A 39 34.40 5.37 -22.80
CA HIS A 39 35.35 4.84 -23.78
C HIS A 39 36.01 5.93 -24.64
N ALA A 40 35.29 7.02 -24.92
CA ALA A 40 35.82 8.20 -25.59
C ALA A 40 36.70 9.09 -24.69
N GLY A 41 36.90 8.71 -23.41
CA GLY A 41 37.70 9.47 -22.45
C GLY A 41 36.99 10.69 -21.87
N HIS A 42 35.66 10.80 -22.05
CA HIS A 42 34.87 11.88 -21.49
C HIS A 42 34.26 11.45 -20.13
N PRO A 43 34.44 12.25 -19.07
CA PRO A 43 33.81 11.94 -17.78
C PRO A 43 32.29 12.07 -17.89
N LEU A 44 31.57 11.22 -17.15
CA LEU A 44 30.13 11.33 -17.00
C LEU A 44 29.78 12.60 -16.18
N THR A 45 28.62 13.20 -16.46
CA THR A 45 27.97 14.24 -15.63
C THR A 45 27.00 13.61 -14.63
N ASP A 46 26.42 14.40 -13.75
CA ASP A 46 25.39 13.92 -12.82
C ASP A 46 24.17 13.40 -13.59
N GLU A 47 23.75 14.11 -14.64
CA GLU A 47 22.62 13.72 -15.49
C GLU A 47 22.83 12.37 -16.17
N ASP A 48 24.06 12.09 -16.63
CA ASP A 48 24.39 10.79 -17.20
C ASP A 48 24.30 9.67 -16.15
N ARG A 49 24.57 9.98 -14.87
CA ARG A 49 24.63 8.97 -13.79
C ARG A 49 23.25 8.60 -13.24
N TRP A 50 22.26 9.48 -13.28
CA TRP A 50 20.94 9.19 -12.67
C TRP A 50 20.27 7.91 -13.18
N PRO A 51 20.19 7.63 -14.50
CA PRO A 51 19.58 6.40 -14.99
C PRO A 51 20.33 5.13 -14.56
N TRP A 52 21.66 5.22 -14.46
CA TRP A 52 22.52 4.13 -14.01
C TRP A 52 22.32 3.82 -12.53
N LEU A 53 22.37 4.85 -11.67
CA LEU A 53 22.17 4.70 -10.22
C LEU A 53 20.77 4.15 -9.90
N ARG A 54 19.72 4.61 -10.62
CA ARG A 54 18.37 4.06 -10.50
C ARG A 54 18.28 2.58 -10.89
N SER A 55 19.07 2.14 -11.86
CA SER A 55 19.09 0.73 -12.26
C SER A 55 19.75 -0.15 -11.21
N ILE A 56 20.82 0.36 -10.55
CA ILE A 56 21.44 -0.32 -9.40
C ILE A 56 20.45 -0.38 -8.23
N ASN A 57 19.83 0.74 -7.86
CA ASN A 57 18.86 0.76 -6.76
C ASN A 57 17.68 -0.19 -6.99
N ARG A 58 17.06 -0.15 -8.18
CA ARG A 58 15.98 -1.09 -8.53
C ARG A 58 16.41 -2.55 -8.37
N TRP A 59 17.60 -2.91 -8.84
CA TRP A 59 18.11 -4.27 -8.67
C TRP A 59 18.32 -4.62 -7.19
N MET A 60 18.86 -3.71 -6.38
CA MET A 60 19.04 -3.95 -4.94
C MET A 60 17.69 -4.13 -4.22
N VAL A 61 16.68 -3.31 -4.54
CA VAL A 61 15.32 -3.44 -4.00
C VAL A 61 14.70 -4.78 -4.38
N GLU A 62 14.79 -5.19 -5.65
CA GLU A 62 14.26 -6.49 -6.11
C GLU A 62 14.93 -7.69 -5.40
N GLN A 63 16.21 -7.60 -5.07
CA GLN A 63 16.91 -8.66 -4.32
C GLN A 63 16.57 -8.65 -2.82
N ASP A 64 16.41 -7.48 -2.21
CA ASP A 64 16.00 -7.34 -0.82
C ASP A 64 14.57 -7.89 -0.61
N GLU A 65 13.65 -7.60 -1.52
CA GLU A 65 12.30 -8.18 -1.55
C GLU A 65 12.31 -9.71 -1.69
N ALA A 66 13.31 -10.25 -2.39
CA ALA A 66 13.54 -11.69 -2.50
C ALA A 66 14.25 -12.31 -1.28
N GLY A 67 14.60 -11.49 -0.27
CA GLY A 67 15.28 -11.92 0.94
C GLY A 67 16.76 -12.25 0.75
N HIS A 68 17.42 -11.66 -0.25
CA HIS A 68 18.83 -11.87 -0.53
C HIS A 68 19.68 -10.68 -0.05
N ASP A 69 20.69 -10.97 0.77
CA ASP A 69 21.76 -10.00 1.02
C ASP A 69 22.54 -9.74 -0.28
N THR A 70 22.80 -8.47 -0.59
CA THR A 70 23.48 -8.07 -1.83
C THR A 70 24.79 -7.32 -1.59
N VAL A 71 25.71 -7.45 -2.55
CA VAL A 71 26.93 -6.63 -2.61
C VAL A 71 27.10 -6.06 -4.01
N VAL A 72 27.24 -4.74 -4.11
CA VAL A 72 27.38 -4.04 -5.40
C VAL A 72 28.62 -3.17 -5.44
N SER A 73 29.44 -3.31 -6.48
CA SER A 73 30.50 -2.35 -6.76
C SER A 73 29.87 -1.07 -7.33
N CYS A 74 30.15 0.09 -6.74
CA CYS A 74 29.61 1.34 -7.25
C CYS A 74 30.54 2.52 -6.99
N SER A 75 30.73 3.36 -8.00
CA SER A 75 31.40 4.65 -7.87
C SER A 75 30.43 5.73 -7.37
N ALA A 76 29.81 5.49 -6.20
CA ALA A 76 28.87 6.39 -5.53
C ALA A 76 29.59 7.57 -4.84
N LEU A 77 30.21 8.43 -5.67
CA LEU A 77 31.16 9.44 -5.20
C LEU A 77 30.51 10.64 -4.49
N LYS A 78 29.22 10.94 -4.73
CA LYS A 78 28.50 12.04 -4.07
C LYS A 78 27.47 11.54 -3.08
N ARG A 79 27.17 12.33 -2.06
CA ARG A 79 26.08 12.06 -1.10
C ARG A 79 24.74 11.87 -1.80
N SER A 80 24.41 12.73 -2.76
CA SER A 80 23.17 12.61 -3.53
C SER A 80 23.03 11.28 -4.29
N TYR A 81 24.15 10.63 -4.65
CA TYR A 81 24.13 9.30 -5.27
C TYR A 81 23.84 8.21 -4.24
N ARG A 82 24.39 8.38 -3.03
CA ARG A 82 24.21 7.46 -1.91
C ARG A 82 22.79 7.56 -1.34
N ASP A 83 22.23 8.76 -1.28
CA ASP A 83 20.82 8.98 -0.92
C ASP A 83 19.91 8.20 -1.87
N LEU A 84 20.07 8.36 -3.20
CA LEU A 84 19.29 7.63 -4.20
C LEU A 84 19.49 6.11 -4.11
N LEU A 85 20.72 5.65 -3.93
CA LEU A 85 21.00 4.21 -3.79
C LEU A 85 20.33 3.59 -2.57
N SER A 86 20.06 4.38 -1.53
CA SER A 86 19.44 3.94 -0.26
C SER A 86 17.92 4.09 -0.25
N GLU A 87 17.31 4.57 -1.32
CA GLU A 87 15.85 4.67 -1.41
C GLU A 87 15.23 3.27 -1.40
N HIS A 88 14.28 3.02 -0.48
CA HIS A 88 13.51 1.78 -0.39
C HIS A 88 14.30 0.48 -0.11
N VAL A 89 15.60 0.55 0.18
CA VAL A 89 16.43 -0.61 0.56
C VAL A 89 17.51 -0.18 1.57
N PRO A 90 17.75 -0.93 2.66
CA PRO A 90 18.81 -0.60 3.59
C PRO A 90 20.20 -0.84 2.96
N VAL A 91 20.98 0.24 2.80
CA VAL A 91 22.33 0.16 2.22
C VAL A 91 23.38 0.52 3.26
N PHE A 92 24.45 -0.29 3.35
CA PHE A 92 25.66 0.02 4.10
C PHE A 92 26.81 0.40 3.15
N PHE A 93 27.31 1.63 3.25
CA PHE A 93 28.38 2.13 2.38
C PHE A 93 29.76 1.76 2.91
N LEU A 94 30.38 0.76 2.29
CA LEU A 94 31.79 0.45 2.50
C LEU A 94 32.66 1.34 1.59
N HIS A 95 33.27 2.40 2.13
CA HIS A 95 34.10 3.33 1.36
C HIS A 95 35.58 2.94 1.40
N LEU A 96 36.11 2.46 0.27
CA LEU A 96 37.53 2.12 0.15
C LEU A 96 38.36 3.39 -0.10
N THR A 97 39.19 3.77 0.87
CA THR A 97 39.98 5.02 0.87
C THR A 97 41.49 4.77 0.91
N GLY A 98 42.28 5.67 0.33
CA GLY A 98 43.73 5.61 0.44
C GLY A 98 44.43 6.77 -0.24
N PRO A 99 45.76 6.92 -0.04
CA PRO A 99 46.55 7.96 -0.69
C PRO A 99 46.46 7.88 -2.21
N ARG A 100 46.41 9.04 -2.87
CA ARG A 100 46.36 9.15 -4.33
C ARG A 100 47.49 8.36 -4.99
N GLU A 101 48.70 8.46 -4.43
CA GLU A 101 49.91 7.83 -4.94
C GLU A 101 49.77 6.31 -4.97
N LEU A 102 49.18 5.72 -3.92
CA LEU A 102 48.93 4.28 -3.83
C LEU A 102 47.89 3.82 -4.87
N ILE A 103 46.81 4.59 -5.06
CA ILE A 103 45.77 4.27 -6.04
C ILE A 103 46.34 4.36 -7.47
N ALA A 104 47.14 5.39 -7.74
CA ALA A 104 47.81 5.58 -9.03
C ALA A 104 48.80 4.44 -9.33
N GLU A 105 49.58 4.01 -8.33
CA GLU A 105 50.49 2.87 -8.45
C GLU A 105 49.73 1.57 -8.78
N ARG A 106 48.64 1.29 -8.04
CA ARG A 106 47.80 0.10 -8.28
C ARG A 106 47.15 0.10 -9.66
N LEU A 107 46.68 1.25 -10.13
CA LEU A 107 46.16 1.41 -11.49
C LEU A 107 47.26 1.16 -12.54
N GLY A 108 48.47 1.68 -12.33
CA GLY A 108 49.60 1.51 -13.25
C GLY A 108 50.09 0.05 -13.38
N ASN A 109 49.92 -0.75 -12.33
CA ASN A 109 50.33 -2.17 -12.31
C ASN A 109 49.25 -3.14 -12.82
N ARG A 110 48.03 -2.69 -13.12
CA ARG A 110 46.92 -3.55 -13.56
C ARG A 110 47.12 -4.02 -15.01
N LYS A 111 47.09 -5.34 -15.24
CA LYS A 111 47.11 -5.92 -16.60
C LYS A 111 45.69 -6.03 -17.14
N GLY A 112 45.30 -5.11 -18.02
CA GLY A 112 43.99 -5.11 -18.70
C GLY A 112 43.08 -3.98 -18.23
N HIS A 113 42.46 -3.31 -19.21
CA HIS A 113 41.66 -2.08 -19.15
C HIS A 113 42.43 -0.81 -18.79
N PHE A 114 42.83 -0.08 -19.83
CA PHE A 114 43.55 1.19 -19.79
C PHE A 114 42.55 2.32 -19.47
N MET A 115 42.32 2.60 -18.19
CA MET A 115 41.65 3.83 -17.77
C MET A 115 42.72 4.92 -17.55
N PRO A 116 42.65 6.08 -18.24
CA PRO A 116 43.68 7.10 -18.13
C PRO A 116 43.85 7.61 -16.70
N ALA A 117 45.09 7.89 -16.26
CA ALA A 117 45.37 8.47 -14.95
C ALA A 117 44.61 9.79 -14.70
N SER A 118 44.25 10.52 -15.77
CA SER A 118 43.43 11.74 -15.71
C SER A 118 42.00 11.51 -15.18
N MET A 119 41.48 10.27 -15.25
CA MET A 119 40.17 9.93 -14.69
C MET A 119 40.22 9.79 -13.16
N LEU A 120 41.37 9.40 -12.60
CA LEU A 120 41.53 9.29 -11.14
C LEU A 120 41.40 10.67 -10.49
N ASP A 121 42.07 11.68 -11.04
CA ASP A 121 42.02 13.05 -10.50
C ASP A 121 40.58 13.60 -10.53
N SER A 122 39.85 13.39 -11.63
CA SER A 122 38.43 13.82 -11.71
C SER A 122 37.51 13.10 -10.71
N GLN A 123 37.77 11.82 -10.41
CA GLN A 123 36.99 11.07 -9.44
C GLN A 123 37.29 11.48 -8.01
N LEU A 124 38.56 11.79 -7.70
CA LEU A 124 38.96 12.34 -6.41
C LEU A 124 38.36 13.74 -6.18
N GLU A 125 38.32 14.58 -7.21
CA GLU A 125 37.65 15.89 -7.15
C GLU A 125 36.13 15.78 -6.96
N THR A 126 35.50 14.74 -7.53
CA THR A 126 34.06 14.49 -7.39
C THR A 126 33.70 13.83 -6.06
N LEU A 127 34.66 13.20 -5.38
CA LEU A 127 34.41 12.42 -4.18
C LEU A 127 34.07 13.32 -2.99
N GLU A 128 32.83 13.17 -2.52
CA GLU A 128 32.36 13.69 -1.23
C GLU A 128 32.55 12.58 -0.18
N PRO A 129 33.40 12.81 0.85
CA PRO A 129 33.61 11.84 1.93
C PRO A 129 32.30 11.42 2.60
N LEU A 130 32.27 10.20 3.14
CA LEU A 130 31.14 9.76 3.96
C LEU A 130 30.98 10.69 5.16
N GLN A 131 29.76 11.20 5.33
CA GLN A 131 29.39 12.03 6.47
C GLN A 131 28.99 11.15 7.67
N PRO A 132 29.10 11.65 8.92
CA PRO A 132 28.79 10.88 10.12
C PRO A 132 27.34 10.37 10.23
N ASP A 133 26.40 10.98 9.49
CA ASP A 133 25.00 10.60 9.45
C ASP A 133 24.67 9.55 8.36
N GLU A 134 25.63 9.20 7.52
CA GLU A 134 25.46 8.19 6.47
C GLU A 134 25.76 6.78 7.01
N ASN A 135 24.92 5.81 6.63
CA ASN A 135 25.10 4.42 7.06
C ASN A 135 26.28 3.76 6.33
N GLY A 136 27.49 3.87 6.86
CA GLY A 136 28.68 3.35 6.22
C GLY A 136 29.95 3.55 7.05
N CYS A 137 31.06 3.05 6.53
CA CYS A 137 32.37 3.30 7.12
C CYS A 137 33.46 3.37 6.06
N GLU A 138 34.59 3.98 6.43
CA GLU A 138 35.78 4.00 5.61
C GLU A 138 36.68 2.79 5.91
N VAL A 139 37.24 2.19 4.86
CA VAL A 139 38.24 1.13 4.94
C VAL A 139 39.47 1.55 4.15
N SER A 140 40.57 1.72 4.87
CA SER A 140 41.87 2.02 4.25
C SER A 140 42.29 0.87 3.34
N ILE A 141 42.81 1.22 2.16
CA ILE A 141 43.32 0.26 1.18
C ILE A 141 44.83 0.00 1.34
N GLU A 142 45.51 0.64 2.29
CA GLU A 142 46.96 0.48 2.51
C GLU A 142 47.33 -0.93 2.98
N GLY A 143 48.45 -1.48 2.49
CA GLY A 143 48.85 -2.86 2.80
C GLY A 143 48.56 -3.84 1.68
N SER A 144 48.62 -5.14 1.98
CA SER A 144 48.35 -6.24 1.05
C SER A 144 46.86 -6.38 0.73
N GLU A 145 46.52 -7.01 -0.39
CA GLU A 145 45.13 -7.25 -0.81
C GLU A 145 44.34 -8.03 0.26
N ASP A 146 44.96 -9.06 0.85
CA ASP A 146 44.37 -9.85 1.92
C ASP A 146 44.05 -8.98 3.15
N GLU A 147 44.93 -8.07 3.57
CA GLU A 147 44.68 -7.17 4.70
C GLU A 147 43.55 -6.17 4.44
N VAL A 148 43.38 -5.74 3.18
CA VAL A 148 42.25 -4.88 2.78
C VAL A 148 40.94 -5.68 2.83
N VAL A 149 40.93 -6.89 2.28
CA VAL A 149 39.77 -7.79 2.31
C VAL A 149 39.38 -8.12 3.74
N GLU A 150 40.33 -8.48 4.61
CA GLU A 150 40.04 -8.77 6.02
C GLU A 150 39.42 -7.58 6.76
N ARG A 151 39.87 -6.35 6.49
CA ARG A 151 39.26 -5.14 7.07
C ARG A 151 37.86 -4.89 6.54
N ALA A 152 37.66 -5.06 5.23
CA ALA A 152 36.36 -4.93 4.59
C ALA A 152 35.34 -5.94 5.16
N ILE A 153 35.71 -7.22 5.25
CA ILE A 153 34.86 -8.27 5.82
C ILE A 153 34.53 -7.95 7.28
N LYS A 154 35.51 -7.59 8.11
CA LYS A 154 35.26 -7.21 9.51
C LYS A 154 34.32 -6.03 9.64
N ALA A 155 34.42 -5.04 8.76
CA ALA A 155 33.52 -3.89 8.74
C ALA A 155 32.08 -4.30 8.38
N VAL A 156 31.91 -5.14 7.35
CA VAL A 156 30.60 -5.66 6.96
C VAL A 156 30.02 -6.55 8.05
N GLU A 157 30.79 -7.47 8.64
CA GLU A 157 30.34 -8.29 9.77
C GLU A 157 29.98 -7.45 11.01
N ALA A 158 30.74 -6.37 11.29
CA ALA A 158 30.40 -5.45 12.35
C ALA A 158 29.07 -4.73 12.05
N ALA A 159 28.89 -4.25 10.82
CA ALA A 159 27.64 -3.65 10.38
C ALA A 159 26.48 -4.65 10.40
N MET A 160 26.68 -5.92 10.02
CA MET A 160 25.68 -6.99 10.11
C MET A 160 25.37 -7.36 11.56
N ARG A 161 26.34 -7.26 12.48
CA ARG A 161 26.09 -7.44 13.92
C ARG A 161 25.35 -6.26 14.51
N GLU A 162 25.72 -5.03 14.16
CA GLU A 162 25.02 -3.82 14.60
C GLU A 162 23.62 -3.74 13.98
N GLN A 163 23.46 -4.12 12.72
CA GLN A 163 22.16 -4.31 12.08
C GLN A 163 21.44 -5.54 12.61
N GLY A 164 22.13 -6.57 13.08
CA GLY A 164 21.57 -7.78 13.69
C GLY A 164 21.12 -7.56 15.13
N ASP A 165 21.77 -6.66 15.87
CA ASP A 165 21.41 -6.19 17.21
C ASP A 165 20.36 -5.08 17.10
N ALA A 166 20.50 -4.16 16.15
CA ALA A 166 19.45 -3.22 15.77
C ALA A 166 18.28 -3.89 15.06
N ALA A 167 18.46 -5.09 14.47
CA ALA A 167 17.40 -6.01 14.04
C ALA A 167 17.05 -7.01 15.14
N SER A 168 17.77 -7.12 16.24
CA SER A 168 17.17 -7.70 17.44
C SER A 168 16.17 -6.69 18.04
N ASP A 169 16.44 -5.39 17.87
CA ASP A 169 15.54 -4.27 18.19
C ASP A 169 14.53 -3.91 17.07
N ARG A 170 14.80 -4.25 15.79
CA ARG A 170 13.91 -4.02 14.61
C ARG A 170 13.29 -5.30 14.02
N ALA A 171 13.90 -6.47 14.12
CA ALA A 171 13.26 -7.78 13.88
C ALA A 171 12.51 -8.30 15.11
N SER A 172 12.71 -7.72 16.31
CA SER A 172 11.62 -7.68 17.30
C SER A 172 10.40 -6.86 16.83
N HIS A 173 10.54 -6.13 15.71
CA HIS A 173 9.49 -5.34 15.06
C HIS A 173 9.01 -5.90 13.70
N ALA A 174 9.80 -6.70 12.97
CA ALA A 174 9.48 -7.11 11.59
C ALA A 174 9.55 -8.62 11.26
N GLY A 175 10.10 -9.50 12.11
CA GLY A 175 10.22 -10.92 11.75
C GLY A 175 10.39 -11.85 12.95
N ARG A 176 9.26 -12.41 13.42
CA ARG A 176 9.09 -13.29 14.61
C ARG A 176 9.07 -12.59 15.97
N ILE A 177 8.08 -11.72 16.14
CA ILE A 177 6.97 -12.12 17.00
C ILE A 177 5.70 -11.89 16.16
N LYS A 178 4.97 -12.95 15.77
CA LYS A 178 3.50 -12.80 15.75
C LYS A 178 3.20 -12.45 17.20
N ARG A 179 3.21 -11.15 17.56
CA ARG A 179 2.71 -10.75 18.87
C ARG A 179 1.26 -11.13 18.79
N THR A 180 0.95 -12.32 19.29
CA THR A 180 -0.40 -12.73 19.59
C THR A 180 -0.95 -11.61 20.43
N MET A 181 -1.75 -10.77 19.79
CA MET A 181 -2.46 -9.69 20.43
C MET A 181 -3.81 -10.23 20.86
N GLN A 182 -4.29 -9.70 21.97
CA GLN A 182 -5.66 -9.92 22.37
C GLN A 182 -6.53 -8.75 21.90
N MET A 183 -7.71 -9.04 21.39
CA MET A 183 -8.67 -8.01 20.96
C MET A 183 -10.11 -8.47 21.14
N GLY A 184 -10.98 -7.56 21.56
CA GLY A 184 -12.42 -7.76 21.50
C GLY A 184 -13.00 -7.34 20.15
N MET A 185 -13.78 -8.19 19.49
CA MET A 185 -14.57 -7.82 18.31
C MET A 185 -16.05 -7.66 18.70
N ILE A 186 -16.62 -6.50 18.44
CA ILE A 186 -18.04 -6.21 18.65
C ILE A 186 -18.75 -6.13 17.29
N GLY A 187 -19.67 -7.05 17.05
CA GLY A 187 -20.34 -7.22 15.76
C GLY A 187 -19.70 -8.34 14.95
N LEU A 188 -20.37 -9.48 14.90
CA LEU A 188 -19.97 -10.72 14.24
C LEU A 188 -20.85 -11.03 13.02
N GLY A 189 -21.44 -9.99 12.42
CA GLY A 189 -22.05 -10.09 11.10
C GLY A 189 -21.03 -10.53 10.03
N ARG A 190 -21.45 -10.52 8.75
CA ARG A 190 -20.64 -11.08 7.64
C ARG A 190 -19.19 -10.57 7.63
N MET A 191 -18.97 -9.27 7.83
CA MET A 191 -17.63 -8.67 7.86
C MET A 191 -16.89 -9.03 9.14
N GLY A 192 -17.44 -8.69 10.31
CA GLY A 192 -16.77 -8.91 11.59
C GLY A 192 -16.44 -10.37 11.87
N GLY A 193 -17.36 -11.29 11.58
CA GLY A 193 -17.11 -12.73 11.72
C GLY A 193 -15.97 -13.23 10.81
N ASN A 194 -15.91 -12.76 9.56
CA ASN A 194 -14.83 -13.10 8.64
C ASN A 194 -13.48 -12.51 9.10
N MET A 195 -13.46 -11.29 9.64
CA MET A 195 -12.27 -10.68 10.21
C MET A 195 -11.77 -11.45 11.45
N VAL A 196 -12.67 -11.88 12.34
CA VAL A 196 -12.34 -12.71 13.49
C VAL A 196 -11.69 -14.03 13.05
N ARG A 197 -12.26 -14.70 12.04
CA ARG A 197 -11.67 -15.95 11.50
C ARG A 197 -10.25 -15.71 10.98
N ARG A 198 -10.04 -14.64 10.21
CA ARG A 198 -8.72 -14.28 9.68
C ARG A 198 -7.73 -13.96 10.80
N LEU A 199 -8.13 -13.18 11.79
CA LEU A 199 -7.29 -12.83 12.95
C LEU A 199 -6.90 -14.05 13.79
N ARG A 200 -7.86 -14.95 14.04
CA ARG A 200 -7.61 -16.21 14.76
C ARG A 200 -6.68 -17.14 13.96
N ALA A 201 -6.86 -17.26 12.64
CA ALA A 201 -5.91 -17.98 11.77
C ALA A 201 -4.52 -17.32 11.77
N GLY A 202 -4.49 -15.99 11.92
CA GLY A 202 -3.29 -15.20 12.18
C GLY A 202 -2.65 -15.45 13.55
N GLY A 203 -3.28 -16.21 14.44
CA GLY A 203 -2.74 -16.56 15.76
C GLY A 203 -2.95 -15.49 16.82
N HIS A 204 -3.88 -14.56 16.62
CA HIS A 204 -4.34 -13.61 17.63
C HIS A 204 -5.43 -14.23 18.51
N ASP A 205 -5.49 -13.79 19.77
CA ASP A 205 -6.56 -14.18 20.69
C ASP A 205 -7.72 -13.18 20.57
N ILE A 206 -8.82 -13.62 19.97
CA ILE A 206 -9.94 -12.73 19.66
C ILE A 206 -11.17 -13.19 20.44
N VAL A 207 -11.73 -12.30 21.25
CA VAL A 207 -13.00 -12.52 21.94
C VAL A 207 -14.09 -11.78 21.16
N GLY A 208 -15.11 -12.50 20.69
CA GLY A 208 -16.19 -11.97 19.87
C GLY A 208 -17.47 -11.78 20.68
N PHE A 209 -18.12 -10.64 20.47
CA PHE A 209 -19.44 -10.32 20.99
C PHE A 209 -20.38 -9.88 19.85
N ASP A 210 -21.62 -10.35 19.89
CA ASP A 210 -22.71 -9.84 19.06
C ASP A 210 -24.03 -9.85 19.84
N VAL A 211 -24.91 -8.92 19.51
CA VAL A 211 -26.26 -8.81 20.08
C VAL A 211 -27.17 -9.96 19.63
N ASN A 212 -26.89 -10.56 18.47
CA ASN A 212 -27.57 -11.74 17.98
C ASN A 212 -27.06 -12.99 18.73
N PRO A 213 -27.91 -13.65 19.54
CA PRO A 213 -27.50 -14.83 20.29
C PRO A 213 -27.19 -16.05 19.41
N GLU A 214 -27.62 -16.06 18.15
CA GLU A 214 -27.33 -17.15 17.20
C GLU A 214 -26.02 -16.95 16.42
N SER A 215 -25.26 -15.89 16.70
CA SER A 215 -23.93 -15.69 16.13
C SER A 215 -22.88 -16.59 16.81
N ASP A 216 -21.69 -16.69 16.21
CA ASP A 216 -20.51 -17.37 16.78
C ASP A 216 -19.84 -16.55 17.91
N ARG A 217 -20.62 -15.91 18.78
CA ARG A 217 -20.12 -15.09 19.90
C ARG A 217 -19.50 -15.96 21.00
N ASP A 218 -18.42 -15.47 21.61
CA ASP A 218 -17.74 -16.13 22.74
C ASP A 218 -18.30 -15.66 24.09
N VAL A 219 -18.82 -14.43 24.13
CA VAL A 219 -19.40 -13.79 25.33
C VAL A 219 -20.76 -13.19 25.00
N ASP A 220 -21.60 -12.98 26.02
CA ASP A 220 -23.01 -12.57 25.86
C ASP A 220 -23.29 -11.09 26.18
N SER A 221 -22.28 -10.33 26.59
CA SER A 221 -22.38 -8.91 26.97
C SER A 221 -21.07 -8.15 26.72
N LEU A 222 -21.15 -6.81 26.64
CA LEU A 222 -19.97 -5.95 26.51
C LEU A 222 -19.11 -5.96 27.78
N GLU A 223 -19.73 -6.09 28.95
CA GLU A 223 -19.07 -6.23 30.24
C GLU A 223 -18.25 -7.51 30.28
N ALA A 224 -18.82 -8.64 29.84
CA ALA A 224 -18.10 -9.90 29.75
C ALA A 224 -16.97 -9.84 28.72
N LEU A 225 -17.16 -9.13 27.59
CA LEU A 225 -16.10 -8.89 26.62
C LEU A 225 -14.92 -8.14 27.26
N VAL A 226 -15.17 -6.98 27.86
CA VAL A 226 -14.12 -6.15 28.48
C VAL A 226 -13.42 -6.88 29.63
N ALA A 227 -14.15 -7.66 30.42
CA ALA A 227 -13.61 -8.46 31.52
C ALA A 227 -12.71 -9.62 31.04
N ALA A 228 -12.93 -10.13 29.82
CA ALA A 228 -12.11 -11.19 29.23
C ALA A 228 -10.81 -10.67 28.60
N LEU A 229 -10.62 -9.35 28.49
CA LEU A 229 -9.47 -8.73 27.84
C LEU A 229 -8.43 -8.20 28.85
N ASP A 230 -7.16 -8.44 28.53
CA ASP A 230 -5.98 -7.90 29.22
C ASP A 230 -5.76 -6.41 28.90
N THR A 231 -5.27 -5.65 29.88
CA THR A 231 -4.91 -4.24 29.72
C THR A 231 -3.51 -4.04 29.12
N PRO A 232 -3.29 -3.03 28.25
CA PRO A 232 -4.29 -2.13 27.67
C PRO A 232 -5.14 -2.87 26.63
N ARG A 233 -6.47 -2.73 26.76
CA ARG A 233 -7.44 -3.45 25.94
C ARG A 233 -7.52 -2.85 24.55
N VAL A 234 -7.73 -3.69 23.54
CA VAL A 234 -8.08 -3.27 22.19
C VAL A 234 -9.46 -3.80 21.86
N VAL A 235 -10.37 -2.92 21.46
CA VAL A 235 -11.74 -3.28 21.09
C VAL A 235 -12.04 -2.74 19.69
N TRP A 236 -12.46 -3.62 18.80
CA TRP A 236 -12.88 -3.30 17.45
C TRP A 236 -14.40 -3.32 17.35
N VAL A 237 -14.98 -2.18 16.94
CA VAL A 237 -16.41 -2.01 16.72
C VAL A 237 -16.72 -2.18 15.22
N MET A 238 -17.54 -3.18 14.90
CA MET A 238 -17.93 -3.57 13.55
C MET A 238 -19.46 -3.74 13.47
N VAL A 239 -20.18 -2.68 13.89
CA VAL A 239 -21.65 -2.64 13.95
C VAL A 239 -22.21 -1.64 12.92
N PRO A 240 -23.53 -1.67 12.63
CA PRO A 240 -24.13 -0.70 11.72
C PRO A 240 -23.94 0.74 12.21
N SER A 241 -23.66 1.66 11.29
CA SER A 241 -23.42 3.06 11.63
C SER A 241 -24.63 3.79 12.20
N GLY A 242 -24.36 4.93 12.85
CA GLY A 242 -25.36 5.73 13.57
C GLY A 242 -25.60 5.20 14.99
N LYS A 243 -26.86 5.09 15.39
CA LYS A 243 -27.25 4.75 16.77
C LYS A 243 -26.58 3.49 17.35
N PRO A 244 -26.39 2.38 16.60
CA PRO A 244 -25.74 1.20 17.16
C PRO A 244 -24.26 1.46 17.51
N THR A 245 -23.51 2.14 16.63
CA THR A 245 -22.13 2.58 16.91
C THR A 245 -22.09 3.53 18.09
N GLU A 246 -22.96 4.56 18.12
CA GLU A 246 -23.04 5.54 19.21
C GLU A 246 -23.26 4.87 20.57
N ALA A 247 -24.29 4.01 20.67
CA ALA A 247 -24.61 3.30 21.90
C ALA A 247 -23.47 2.37 22.36
N THR A 248 -22.76 1.75 21.41
CA THR A 248 -21.61 0.89 21.70
C THR A 248 -20.44 1.71 22.25
N ILE A 249 -20.11 2.84 21.62
CA ILE A 249 -19.01 3.72 22.06
C ILE A 249 -19.32 4.34 23.42
N ASP A 250 -20.56 4.75 23.68
CA ASP A 250 -20.99 5.27 24.97
C ASP A 250 -20.87 4.21 26.07
N ALA A 251 -21.24 2.96 25.79
CA ALA A 251 -21.03 1.86 26.73
C ALA A 251 -19.54 1.63 26.99
N LEU A 252 -18.71 1.55 25.94
CA LEU A 252 -17.27 1.35 26.06
C LEU A 252 -16.58 2.47 26.85
N LYS A 253 -17.00 3.72 26.71
CA LYS A 253 -16.52 4.85 27.51
C LYS A 253 -16.66 4.63 29.02
N THR A 254 -17.70 3.89 29.43
CA THR A 254 -17.95 3.56 30.84
C THR A 254 -17.16 2.34 31.31
N LEU A 255 -16.93 1.37 30.42
CA LEU A 255 -16.34 0.07 30.74
C LEU A 255 -14.81 0.04 30.63
N LEU A 256 -14.22 0.82 29.73
CA LEU A 256 -12.79 0.83 29.46
C LEU A 256 -12.02 1.78 30.40
N GLU A 257 -10.71 1.56 30.47
CA GLU A 257 -9.77 2.27 31.34
C GLU A 257 -8.81 3.16 30.52
N PRO A 258 -8.13 4.16 31.15
CA PRO A 258 -7.16 4.98 30.46
C PRO A 258 -6.04 4.15 29.80
N GLY A 259 -5.74 4.42 28.53
CA GLY A 259 -4.76 3.70 27.72
C GLY A 259 -5.34 2.63 26.80
N ASP A 260 -6.57 2.17 27.06
CA ASP A 260 -7.32 1.25 26.19
C ASP A 260 -7.59 1.91 24.82
N ILE A 261 -7.83 1.08 23.79
CA ILE A 261 -8.00 1.50 22.40
C ILE A 261 -9.36 1.02 21.88
N VAL A 262 -10.12 1.93 21.27
CA VAL A 262 -11.30 1.63 20.47
C VAL A 262 -10.99 1.87 18.99
N ILE A 263 -11.26 0.88 18.14
CA ILE A 263 -11.20 1.00 16.69
C ILE A 263 -12.64 0.94 16.16
N ASP A 264 -13.14 1.99 15.53
CA ASP A 264 -14.39 1.92 14.77
C ASP A 264 -14.07 1.51 13.34
N GLY A 265 -14.44 0.29 12.96
CA GLY A 265 -14.25 -0.20 11.59
C GLY A 265 -15.54 -0.33 10.79
N GLY A 266 -16.65 0.22 11.29
CA GLY A 266 -17.91 0.24 10.56
C GLY A 266 -17.88 1.15 9.32
N ASN A 267 -18.92 1.09 8.49
CA ASN A 267 -19.13 2.12 7.46
C ASN A 267 -19.78 3.36 8.11
N ALA A 268 -19.03 4.06 8.96
CA ALA A 268 -19.47 5.27 9.62
C ALA A 268 -19.18 6.53 8.79
N LYS A 269 -19.92 7.62 9.07
CA LYS A 269 -19.67 8.91 8.44
C LYS A 269 -18.52 9.60 9.18
N TYR A 270 -17.50 10.01 8.44
CA TYR A 270 -16.27 10.60 8.99
C TYR A 270 -16.48 11.80 9.94
N THR A 271 -17.59 12.52 9.80
CA THR A 271 -17.94 13.66 10.66
C THR A 271 -18.28 13.25 12.10
N GLU A 272 -18.63 11.99 12.34
CA GLU A 272 -18.95 11.48 13.67
C GLU A 272 -17.71 11.04 14.44
N ASP A 273 -16.63 10.68 13.75
CA ASP A 273 -15.42 10.10 14.36
C ASP A 273 -14.78 11.05 15.37
N ARG A 274 -14.75 12.36 15.05
CA ARG A 274 -14.22 13.38 15.97
C ARG A 274 -15.00 13.40 17.28
N ARG A 275 -16.33 13.35 17.21
CA ARG A 275 -17.20 13.36 18.40
C ARG A 275 -16.97 12.12 19.26
N HIS A 276 -16.81 10.96 18.64
CA HIS A 276 -16.50 9.71 19.34
C HIS A 276 -15.11 9.76 20.00
N ALA A 277 -14.09 10.18 19.27
CA ALA A 277 -12.72 10.31 19.78
C ALA A 277 -12.65 11.29 20.96
N ASP A 278 -13.27 12.47 20.84
CA ASP A 278 -13.28 13.48 21.91
C ASP A 278 -13.99 12.94 23.17
N SER A 279 -15.12 12.24 22.99
CA SER A 279 -15.86 11.62 24.08
C SER A 279 -15.05 10.55 24.82
N LEU A 280 -14.29 9.73 24.10
CA LEU A 280 -13.41 8.71 24.68
C LEU A 280 -12.16 9.30 25.33
N ALA A 281 -11.60 10.37 24.75
CA ALA A 281 -10.42 11.06 25.25
C ALA A 281 -10.65 11.68 26.65
N GLU A 282 -11.88 12.08 27.00
CA GLU A 282 -12.24 12.50 28.37
C GLU A 282 -11.91 11.46 29.45
N ARG A 283 -11.81 10.18 29.05
CA ARG A 283 -11.48 9.04 29.92
C ARG A 283 -10.07 8.50 29.67
N GLY A 284 -9.28 9.15 28.82
CA GLY A 284 -7.95 8.69 28.43
C GLY A 284 -7.97 7.46 27.52
N ILE A 285 -9.10 7.15 26.87
CA ILE A 285 -9.24 6.05 25.92
C ILE A 285 -8.84 6.56 24.53
N ARG A 286 -8.01 5.79 23.82
CA ARG A 286 -7.52 6.13 22.48
C ARG A 286 -8.49 5.63 21.41
N PHE A 287 -8.55 6.32 20.29
CA PHE A 287 -9.51 6.04 19.23
C PHE A 287 -8.84 6.02 17.85
N LEU A 288 -9.23 5.05 17.02
CA LEU A 288 -8.93 5.00 15.60
C LEU A 288 -10.24 4.80 14.83
N ASP A 289 -10.45 5.55 13.76
CA ASP A 289 -11.40 5.18 12.71
C ASP A 289 -10.70 4.31 11.66
N CYS A 290 -11.40 3.31 11.10
CA CYS A 290 -10.84 2.37 10.16
C CYS A 290 -11.82 2.06 9.02
N GLY A 291 -11.56 2.67 7.86
CA GLY A 291 -12.16 2.25 6.62
C GLY A 291 -11.71 0.84 6.21
N VAL A 292 -12.64 -0.12 6.13
CA VAL A 292 -12.34 -1.51 5.73
C VAL A 292 -12.96 -1.84 4.38
N SER A 293 -12.18 -2.22 3.36
CA SER A 293 -12.65 -2.67 2.05
C SER A 293 -12.17 -4.10 1.72
N GLY A 294 -12.91 -4.83 0.87
CA GLY A 294 -12.61 -6.23 0.49
C GLY A 294 -13.81 -7.18 0.59
N GLY A 295 -14.88 -6.77 1.28
CA GLY A 295 -16.11 -7.55 1.40
C GLY A 295 -15.91 -8.94 2.03
N VAL A 296 -16.79 -9.88 1.71
CA VAL A 296 -16.73 -11.26 2.26
C VAL A 296 -15.45 -12.01 1.88
N TRP A 297 -14.84 -11.64 0.76
CA TRP A 297 -13.62 -12.24 0.22
C TRP A 297 -12.35 -11.83 0.96
N GLY A 298 -12.43 -10.78 1.78
CA GLY A 298 -11.28 -10.35 2.58
C GLY A 298 -10.86 -11.35 3.66
N ALA A 299 -11.70 -12.35 3.98
CA ALA A 299 -11.29 -13.48 4.82
C ALA A 299 -10.03 -14.16 4.25
N ASP A 300 -10.03 -14.39 2.93
CA ASP A 300 -8.97 -15.09 2.22
C ASP A 300 -7.96 -14.10 1.63
N ARG A 301 -8.45 -13.06 0.93
CA ARG A 301 -7.61 -12.10 0.18
C ARG A 301 -7.03 -10.97 1.04
N GLY A 302 -7.51 -10.81 2.28
CA GLY A 302 -7.21 -9.66 3.13
C GLY A 302 -8.07 -8.43 2.82
N TYR A 303 -8.00 -7.43 3.70
CA TYR A 303 -8.82 -6.23 3.66
C TYR A 303 -7.96 -5.00 3.40
N ALA A 304 -8.36 -4.12 2.48
CA ALA A 304 -7.74 -2.80 2.40
C ALA A 304 -8.19 -1.96 3.61
N LEU A 305 -7.23 -1.55 4.45
CA LEU A 305 -7.44 -0.83 5.70
C LEU A 305 -6.93 0.61 5.59
N MET A 306 -7.81 1.56 5.83
CA MET A 306 -7.52 2.99 5.83
C MET A 306 -7.82 3.55 7.22
N LEU A 307 -6.79 3.91 7.99
CA LEU A 307 -6.95 4.33 9.36
C LEU A 307 -6.84 5.84 9.52
N GLY A 308 -7.66 6.41 10.40
CA GLY A 308 -7.54 7.77 10.91
C GLY A 308 -7.21 7.76 12.41
N GLY A 309 -6.24 8.59 12.81
CA GLY A 309 -5.80 8.68 14.20
C GLY A 309 -4.35 9.11 14.35
N ASP A 310 -3.79 8.96 15.54
CA ASP A 310 -2.39 9.25 15.79
C ASP A 310 -1.48 8.04 15.45
N ARG A 311 -0.20 8.33 15.17
CA ARG A 311 0.79 7.33 14.76
C ARG A 311 1.03 6.27 15.85
N GLU A 312 1.10 6.70 17.11
CA GLU A 312 1.43 5.83 18.23
C GLU A 312 0.34 4.78 18.47
N THR A 313 -0.94 5.19 18.44
CA THR A 313 -2.09 4.28 18.56
C THR A 313 -2.16 3.33 17.37
N PHE A 314 -1.92 3.81 16.15
CA PHE A 314 -1.83 2.93 14.98
C PHE A 314 -0.73 1.89 15.14
N ASP A 315 0.48 2.29 15.55
CA ASP A 315 1.61 1.36 15.70
C ASP A 315 1.36 0.34 16.81
N ALA A 316 0.64 0.71 17.86
CA ALA A 316 0.24 -0.20 18.93
C ALA A 316 -0.68 -1.34 18.45
N VAL A 317 -1.54 -1.10 17.46
CA VAL A 317 -2.46 -2.12 16.92
C VAL A 317 -2.01 -2.71 15.58
N ARG A 318 -0.87 -2.26 15.04
CA ARG A 318 -0.32 -2.69 13.75
C ARG A 318 -0.30 -4.21 13.58
N PRO A 319 0.08 -5.06 14.56
CA PRO A 319 0.07 -6.51 14.36
C PRO A 319 -1.30 -7.09 13.94
N LEU A 320 -2.41 -6.53 14.45
CA LEU A 320 -3.76 -6.93 14.06
C LEU A 320 -4.06 -6.50 12.61
N LEU A 321 -3.64 -5.28 12.25
CA LEU A 321 -3.83 -4.70 10.92
C LEU A 321 -3.04 -5.45 9.85
N GLU A 322 -1.79 -5.82 10.15
CA GLU A 322 -0.92 -6.60 9.26
C GLU A 322 -1.51 -8.00 8.98
N THR A 323 -2.12 -8.64 9.99
CA THR A 323 -2.84 -9.91 9.78
C THR A 323 -4.09 -9.73 8.91
N LEU A 324 -4.79 -8.61 9.05
CA LEU A 324 -6.03 -8.35 8.31
C LEU A 324 -5.79 -7.93 6.86
N LYS A 325 -4.73 -7.18 6.57
CA LYS A 325 -4.47 -6.67 5.22
C LYS A 325 -4.11 -7.79 4.22
N PRO A 326 -4.13 -7.51 2.90
CA PRO A 326 -3.60 -8.42 1.89
C PRO A 326 -2.10 -8.67 2.09
N GLU A 327 -1.63 -9.80 1.60
CA GLU A 327 -0.20 -10.09 1.55
C GLU A 327 0.52 -9.08 0.64
N GLY A 328 1.81 -8.83 0.91
CA GLY A 328 2.63 -7.86 0.18
C GLY A 328 2.71 -6.49 0.84
N GLU A 329 3.10 -5.47 0.08
CA GLU A 329 3.37 -4.12 0.60
C GLU A 329 2.08 -3.30 0.83
N HIS A 330 1.04 -3.56 0.05
CA HIS A 330 -0.13 -2.69 -0.03
C HIS A 330 -1.28 -3.10 0.91
N GLY A 331 -2.33 -2.27 0.91
CA GLY A 331 -3.60 -2.56 1.59
C GLY A 331 -3.67 -2.09 3.05
N LEU A 332 -2.70 -1.32 3.54
CA LEU A 332 -2.74 -0.71 4.85
C LEU A 332 -2.17 0.71 4.80
N ALA A 333 -2.93 1.70 5.29
CA ALA A 333 -2.48 3.09 5.37
C ALA A 333 -3.00 3.79 6.63
N LEU A 334 -2.18 4.64 7.25
CA LEU A 334 -2.68 5.71 8.11
C LEU A 334 -2.95 6.93 7.23
N ALA A 335 -4.22 7.13 6.90
CA ALA A 335 -4.69 8.15 5.97
C ALA A 335 -4.57 9.58 6.55
N GLY A 336 -4.60 9.72 7.88
CA GLY A 336 -4.51 11.03 8.52
C GLY A 336 -4.97 11.02 9.97
N PRO A 337 -5.35 12.17 10.53
CA PRO A 337 -5.91 12.25 11.87
C PRO A 337 -7.29 11.59 11.93
N VAL A 338 -7.89 11.53 13.14
CA VAL A 338 -9.26 11.03 13.33
C VAL A 338 -10.24 11.66 12.32
N GLY A 339 -10.99 10.78 11.64
CA GLY A 339 -11.88 11.04 10.51
C GLY A 339 -11.24 10.72 9.14
N GLY A 340 -9.91 10.63 9.07
CA GLY A 340 -9.18 10.45 7.81
C GLY A 340 -9.37 9.08 7.17
N GLY A 341 -9.49 8.02 7.97
CA GLY A 341 -9.69 6.66 7.50
C GLY A 341 -11.07 6.44 6.90
N HIS A 342 -12.12 6.83 7.62
CA HIS A 342 -13.50 6.80 7.09
C HIS A 342 -13.69 7.76 5.92
N PHE A 343 -13.04 8.93 5.90
CA PHE A 343 -13.07 9.81 4.74
C PHE A 343 -12.44 9.16 3.51
N ALA A 344 -11.26 8.54 3.66
CA ALA A 344 -10.62 7.80 2.57
C ALA A 344 -11.50 6.65 2.06
N LYS A 345 -12.16 5.92 2.96
CA LYS A 345 -13.10 4.85 2.59
C LYS A 345 -14.35 5.35 1.87
N MET A 346 -14.89 6.49 2.27
CA MET A 346 -15.97 7.16 1.57
C MET A 346 -15.58 7.50 0.12
N VAL A 347 -14.37 8.04 -0.07
CA VAL A 347 -13.83 8.33 -1.41
C VAL A 347 -13.63 7.03 -2.21
N HIS A 348 -13.06 5.99 -1.61
CA HIS A 348 -12.95 4.66 -2.23
C HIS A 348 -14.30 4.17 -2.77
N ASN A 349 -15.38 4.24 -1.98
CA ASN A 349 -16.70 3.82 -2.42
C ASN A 349 -17.27 4.69 -3.55
N GLY A 350 -16.98 6.00 -3.54
CA GLY A 350 -17.40 6.87 -4.65
C GLY A 350 -16.65 6.59 -5.96
N ILE A 351 -15.38 6.16 -5.90
CA ILE A 351 -14.63 5.66 -7.05
C ILE A 351 -15.25 4.34 -7.54
N GLU A 352 -15.54 3.40 -6.63
CA GLU A 352 -16.19 2.12 -6.94
C GLU A 352 -17.51 2.33 -7.71
N TYR A 353 -18.34 3.29 -7.28
CA TYR A 353 -19.59 3.62 -7.97
C TYR A 353 -19.36 4.04 -9.42
N GLY A 354 -18.38 4.92 -9.66
CA GLY A 354 -18.02 5.37 -11.00
C GLY A 354 -17.49 4.24 -11.88
N MET A 355 -16.64 3.38 -11.34
CA MET A 355 -16.08 2.24 -12.06
C MET A 355 -17.17 1.23 -12.47
N MET A 356 -18.04 0.85 -11.53
CA MET A 356 -19.16 -0.06 -11.82
C MET A 356 -20.08 0.51 -12.90
N GLN A 357 -20.37 1.81 -12.83
CA GLN A 357 -21.22 2.49 -13.81
C GLN A 357 -20.56 2.47 -15.20
N ALA A 358 -19.26 2.79 -15.30
CA ALA A 358 -18.52 2.76 -16.55
C ALA A 358 -18.48 1.36 -17.18
N PHE A 359 -18.28 0.31 -16.38
CA PHE A 359 -18.35 -1.07 -16.85
C PHE A 359 -19.76 -1.43 -17.36
N GLY A 360 -20.80 -1.05 -16.63
CA GLY A 360 -22.18 -1.29 -17.04
C GLY A 360 -22.55 -0.59 -18.35
N GLU A 361 -22.10 0.66 -18.54
CA GLU A 361 -22.29 1.40 -19.80
C GLU A 361 -21.58 0.75 -20.98
N GLY A 362 -20.34 0.29 -20.77
CA GLY A 362 -19.57 -0.45 -21.77
C GLY A 362 -20.25 -1.77 -22.17
N PHE A 363 -20.67 -2.56 -21.18
CA PHE A 363 -21.40 -3.80 -21.40
C PHE A 363 -22.69 -3.58 -22.19
N ALA A 364 -23.53 -2.63 -21.75
CA ALA A 364 -24.80 -2.31 -22.41
C ALA A 364 -24.61 -1.80 -23.85
N THR A 365 -23.51 -1.09 -24.11
CA THR A 365 -23.16 -0.63 -25.46
C THR A 365 -22.81 -1.81 -26.37
N MET A 366 -21.99 -2.74 -25.89
CA MET A 366 -21.63 -3.95 -26.65
C MET A 366 -22.85 -4.84 -26.89
N MET A 367 -23.73 -5.00 -25.90
CA MET A 367 -25.00 -5.74 -26.03
C MET A 367 -25.92 -5.22 -27.14
N ARG A 368 -25.82 -3.93 -27.50
CA ARG A 368 -26.61 -3.31 -28.58
C ARG A 368 -25.86 -3.25 -29.92
N SER A 369 -24.58 -3.58 -29.94
CA SER A 369 -23.73 -3.48 -31.11
C SER A 369 -23.88 -4.72 -31.98
N GLU A 370 -23.89 -4.54 -33.30
CA GLU A 370 -23.82 -5.66 -34.26
C GLU A 370 -22.39 -6.23 -34.41
N TYR A 371 -21.40 -5.56 -33.82
CA TYR A 371 -19.97 -5.92 -33.96
C TYR A 371 -19.45 -6.87 -32.86
N VAL A 372 -20.24 -7.12 -31.81
CA VAL A 372 -19.81 -7.92 -30.66
C VAL A 372 -20.86 -8.99 -30.38
N ASP A 373 -20.53 -10.24 -30.71
CA ASP A 373 -21.43 -11.39 -30.51
C ASP A 373 -21.51 -11.83 -29.05
N ASP A 374 -20.41 -11.68 -28.28
CA ASP A 374 -20.32 -12.10 -26.88
C ASP A 374 -19.65 -11.02 -26.00
N PRO A 375 -20.45 -10.05 -25.50
CA PRO A 375 -19.95 -9.01 -24.61
C PRO A 375 -19.38 -9.53 -23.28
N ALA A 376 -19.91 -10.64 -22.76
CA ALA A 376 -19.45 -11.22 -21.51
C ALA A 376 -18.04 -11.79 -21.65
N ALA A 377 -17.79 -12.58 -22.70
CA ALA A 377 -16.45 -13.11 -22.99
C ALA A 377 -15.42 -12.01 -23.29
N VAL A 378 -15.83 -10.91 -23.95
CA VAL A 378 -14.94 -9.76 -24.20
C VAL A 378 -14.56 -9.06 -22.90
N MET A 379 -15.50 -8.84 -21.99
CA MET A 379 -15.19 -8.23 -20.69
C MET A 379 -14.39 -9.17 -19.79
N ASP A 380 -14.67 -10.48 -19.84
CA ASP A 380 -13.87 -11.49 -19.16
C ASP A 380 -12.40 -11.43 -19.59
N SER A 381 -12.14 -11.28 -20.90
CA SER A 381 -10.77 -11.18 -21.40
C SER A 381 -10.01 -9.94 -20.89
N TRP A 382 -10.68 -8.95 -20.29
CA TRP A 382 -10.03 -7.77 -19.71
C TRP A 382 -9.50 -7.99 -18.29
N ARG A 383 -9.75 -9.14 -17.67
CA ARG A 383 -9.16 -9.48 -16.35
C ARG A 383 -7.63 -9.55 -16.39
N GLU A 384 -7.06 -9.85 -17.56
CA GLU A 384 -5.62 -9.98 -17.75
C GLU A 384 -5.12 -9.10 -18.91
N GLY A 385 -3.96 -8.46 -18.74
CA GLY A 385 -3.30 -7.69 -19.80
C GLY A 385 -4.02 -6.42 -20.27
N SER A 386 -5.13 -6.04 -19.63
CA SER A 386 -5.91 -4.85 -19.96
C SER A 386 -5.67 -3.71 -18.97
N VAL A 387 -5.77 -2.47 -19.45
CA VAL A 387 -5.64 -1.26 -18.62
C VAL A 387 -6.79 -1.14 -17.61
N VAL A 388 -7.95 -1.72 -17.91
CA VAL A 388 -9.13 -1.69 -17.02
C VAL A 388 -9.23 -2.91 -16.11
N ALA A 389 -8.19 -3.76 -16.08
CA ALA A 389 -8.15 -4.94 -15.22
C ALA A 389 -8.38 -4.55 -13.75
N SER A 390 -9.35 -5.20 -13.11
CA SER A 390 -9.71 -4.94 -11.72
C SER A 390 -10.52 -6.08 -11.13
N TRP A 391 -10.58 -6.15 -9.81
CA TRP A 391 -11.41 -7.15 -9.11
C TRP A 391 -12.90 -7.06 -9.44
N LEU A 392 -13.41 -5.89 -9.87
CA LEU A 392 -14.80 -5.75 -10.33
C LEU A 392 -15.09 -6.62 -11.55
N LEU A 393 -14.10 -6.89 -12.40
CA LEU A 393 -14.24 -7.80 -13.54
C LEU A 393 -14.30 -9.26 -13.11
N ASP A 394 -13.60 -9.65 -12.02
CA ASP A 394 -13.79 -11.00 -11.43
C ASP A 394 -15.23 -11.19 -10.93
N LEU A 395 -15.80 -10.15 -10.30
CA LEU A 395 -17.17 -10.19 -9.82
C LEU A 395 -18.19 -10.20 -10.96
N PHE A 396 -17.88 -9.49 -12.05
CA PHE A 396 -18.68 -9.52 -13.27
C PHE A 396 -18.69 -10.93 -13.89
N ASP A 397 -17.51 -11.55 -14.07
CA ASP A 397 -17.40 -12.93 -14.59
C ASP A 397 -18.23 -13.92 -13.76
N ASN A 398 -18.12 -13.85 -12.42
CA ASN A 398 -18.93 -14.69 -11.53
C ASN A 398 -20.44 -14.50 -11.75
N ALA A 399 -20.89 -13.29 -12.11
CA ALA A 399 -22.29 -13.00 -12.34
C ALA A 399 -22.78 -13.46 -13.72
N THR A 400 -21.89 -13.55 -14.71
CA THR A 400 -22.23 -13.88 -16.11
C THR A 400 -22.04 -15.34 -16.47
N GLN A 401 -21.37 -16.16 -15.63
CA GLN A 401 -21.14 -17.58 -15.90
C GLN A 401 -22.39 -18.37 -16.31
N ASP A 402 -23.50 -18.18 -15.59
CA ASP A 402 -24.77 -18.86 -15.85
C ASP A 402 -25.84 -17.95 -16.50
N ASP A 403 -25.54 -16.65 -16.63
CA ASP A 403 -26.42 -15.64 -17.23
C ASP A 403 -25.59 -14.59 -17.99
N PRO A 404 -25.07 -14.92 -19.19
CA PRO A 404 -24.14 -14.05 -19.92
C PRO A 404 -24.72 -12.66 -20.28
N GLU A 405 -26.05 -12.55 -20.33
CA GLU A 405 -26.76 -11.30 -20.63
C GLU A 405 -27.33 -10.62 -19.39
N LEU A 406 -27.13 -11.20 -18.19
CA LEU A 406 -27.63 -10.72 -16.89
C LEU A 406 -29.15 -10.48 -16.86
N LYS A 407 -29.93 -11.25 -17.63
CA LYS A 407 -31.40 -11.10 -17.74
C LYS A 407 -32.14 -11.46 -16.45
N GLY A 408 -31.54 -12.30 -15.61
CA GLY A 408 -32.06 -12.68 -14.29
C GLY A 408 -31.80 -11.63 -13.21
N VAL A 409 -30.93 -10.65 -13.47
CA VAL A 409 -30.59 -9.59 -12.51
C VAL A 409 -31.56 -8.42 -12.65
N PRO A 410 -32.22 -7.97 -11.56
CA PRO A 410 -33.07 -6.79 -11.60
C PRO A 410 -32.29 -5.55 -12.01
N ALA A 411 -32.83 -4.74 -12.92
CA ALA A 411 -32.26 -3.46 -13.35
C ALA A 411 -32.46 -2.35 -12.30
N VAL A 412 -32.13 -2.63 -11.04
CA VAL A 412 -32.24 -1.72 -9.89
C VAL A 412 -30.94 -1.78 -9.10
N ALA A 413 -30.32 -0.63 -8.87
CA ALA A 413 -29.09 -0.52 -8.10
C ALA A 413 -29.34 0.26 -6.79
N ASN A 414 -29.03 -0.38 -5.66
CA ASN A 414 -29.12 0.25 -4.36
C ASN A 414 -27.91 1.17 -4.08
N GLU A 415 -28.11 2.15 -3.20
CA GLU A 415 -27.05 2.98 -2.65
C GLU A 415 -27.07 2.93 -1.12
N SER A 416 -25.88 2.94 -0.52
CA SER A 416 -25.66 2.86 0.94
C SER A 416 -25.28 4.22 1.55
N GLY A 417 -25.20 5.28 0.74
CA GLY A 417 -25.03 6.67 1.17
C GLY A 417 -23.60 7.24 1.04
N GLU A 418 -22.57 6.42 0.91
CA GLU A 418 -21.17 6.88 0.91
C GLU A 418 -20.83 7.74 -0.32
N ALA A 419 -21.34 7.38 -1.50
CA ALA A 419 -21.16 8.19 -2.71
C ALA A 419 -21.83 9.57 -2.58
N LYS A 420 -22.98 9.62 -1.90
CA LYS A 420 -23.64 10.89 -1.59
C LYS A 420 -22.78 11.74 -0.65
N TRP A 421 -22.25 11.15 0.43
CA TRP A 421 -21.34 11.86 1.34
C TRP A 421 -20.08 12.37 0.63
N MET A 422 -19.52 11.59 -0.30
CA MET A 422 -18.37 12.05 -1.10
C MET A 422 -18.72 13.29 -1.93
N ILE A 423 -19.88 13.29 -2.59
CA ILE A 423 -20.32 14.44 -3.41
C ILE A 423 -20.56 15.66 -2.52
N GLU A 424 -21.22 15.49 -1.37
CA GLU A 424 -21.41 16.57 -0.38
C GLU A 424 -20.06 17.17 0.06
N ALA A 425 -19.11 16.32 0.48
CA ALA A 425 -17.79 16.76 0.89
C ALA A 425 -17.01 17.42 -0.26
N ALA A 426 -17.09 16.88 -1.48
CA ALA A 426 -16.42 17.43 -2.64
C ALA A 426 -16.96 18.82 -3.01
N LEU A 427 -18.27 19.05 -2.88
CA LEU A 427 -18.87 20.38 -3.09
C LEU A 427 -18.35 21.40 -2.07
N GLU A 428 -18.26 21.02 -0.79
CA GLU A 428 -17.70 21.88 0.26
C GLU A 428 -16.22 22.21 0.01
N LEU A 429 -15.46 21.25 -0.52
CA LEU A 429 -14.04 21.38 -0.85
C LEU A 429 -13.77 22.04 -2.22
N GLY A 430 -14.80 22.28 -3.03
CA GLY A 430 -14.67 22.83 -4.39
C GLY A 430 -14.07 21.86 -5.41
N VAL A 431 -14.22 20.55 -5.20
CA VAL A 431 -13.71 19.49 -6.09
C VAL A 431 -14.82 18.96 -7.00
N PRO A 432 -14.66 19.00 -8.34
CA PRO A 432 -15.66 18.45 -9.25
C PRO A 432 -15.62 16.91 -9.28
N THR A 433 -16.78 16.27 -9.10
CA THR A 433 -16.94 14.79 -9.07
C THR A 433 -17.97 14.26 -10.09
N PRO A 434 -17.88 14.61 -11.39
CA PRO A 434 -18.93 14.31 -12.38
C PRO A 434 -19.18 12.81 -12.59
N ALA A 435 -18.13 11.97 -12.56
CA ALA A 435 -18.27 10.53 -12.74
C ALA A 435 -19.09 9.88 -11.61
N THR A 436 -18.72 10.14 -10.35
CA THR A 436 -19.44 9.65 -9.17
C THR A 436 -20.86 10.22 -9.09
N ALA A 437 -21.06 11.50 -9.44
CA ALA A 437 -22.38 12.11 -9.49
C ALA A 437 -23.31 11.43 -10.51
N ALA A 438 -22.83 11.20 -11.73
CA ALA A 438 -23.59 10.49 -12.76
C ALA A 438 -23.94 9.06 -12.31
N ALA A 439 -22.98 8.33 -11.73
CA ALA A 439 -23.22 7.00 -11.19
C ALA A 439 -24.28 6.99 -10.08
N LEU A 440 -24.23 7.95 -9.14
CA LEU A 440 -25.24 8.06 -8.08
C LEU A 440 -26.63 8.35 -8.66
N TRP A 441 -26.74 9.29 -9.60
CA TRP A 441 -28.02 9.62 -10.22
C TRP A 441 -28.60 8.46 -11.02
N GLN A 442 -27.78 7.62 -11.64
CA GLN A 442 -28.26 6.41 -12.30
C GLN A 442 -28.89 5.43 -11.32
N ARG A 443 -28.28 5.22 -10.15
CA ARG A 443 -28.87 4.39 -9.08
C ARG A 443 -30.21 4.96 -8.61
N GLN A 444 -30.29 6.27 -8.38
CA GLN A 444 -31.53 6.94 -7.98
C GLN A 444 -32.61 6.87 -9.07
N SER A 445 -32.22 7.02 -10.33
CA SER A 445 -33.12 6.87 -11.48
C SER A 445 -33.68 5.46 -11.59
N SER A 446 -32.84 4.44 -11.38
CA SER A 446 -33.27 3.02 -11.39
C SER A 446 -34.32 2.68 -10.33
N ARG A 447 -34.45 3.52 -9.29
CA ARG A 447 -35.44 3.39 -8.20
C ARG A 447 -36.67 4.28 -8.39
N GLY A 448 -36.85 4.84 -9.59
CA GLY A 448 -37.97 5.71 -9.93
C GLY A 448 -37.77 7.18 -9.53
N GLY A 449 -36.57 7.57 -9.07
CA GLY A 449 -36.28 8.97 -8.69
C GLY A 449 -36.38 9.96 -9.86
N ALA A 450 -36.33 9.47 -11.10
CA ALA A 450 -36.50 10.27 -12.31
C ALA A 450 -37.93 10.25 -12.87
N ASP A 451 -38.86 9.47 -12.29
CA ASP A 451 -40.17 9.24 -12.89
C ASP A 451 -40.98 10.53 -13.07
N ASP A 452 -41.04 11.38 -12.04
CA ASP A 452 -41.79 12.64 -12.11
C ASP A 452 -41.16 13.63 -13.11
N ILE A 453 -39.82 13.63 -13.21
CA ILE A 453 -39.09 14.41 -14.21
C ILE A 453 -39.52 13.96 -15.62
N LEU A 454 -39.49 12.65 -15.87
CA LEU A 454 -39.84 12.07 -17.16
C LEU A 454 -41.33 12.23 -17.50
N ARG A 455 -42.23 12.17 -16.50
CA ARG A 455 -43.66 12.47 -16.67
C ARG A 455 -43.87 13.90 -17.15
N VAL A 456 -43.21 14.88 -16.51
CA VAL A 456 -43.29 16.29 -16.93
C VAL A 456 -42.70 16.48 -18.32
N VAL A 457 -41.51 15.93 -18.61
CA VAL A 457 -40.88 16.01 -19.93
C VAL A 457 -41.78 15.41 -21.02
N THR A 458 -42.35 14.22 -20.78
CA THR A 458 -43.25 13.54 -21.71
C THR A 458 -44.53 14.34 -21.94
N ALA A 459 -45.13 14.87 -20.86
CA ALA A 459 -46.32 15.69 -20.94
C ALA A 459 -46.08 16.97 -21.77
N MET A 460 -44.96 17.67 -21.54
CA MET A 460 -44.61 18.86 -22.34
C MET A 460 -44.40 18.50 -23.80
N ARG A 461 -43.63 17.44 -24.10
CA ARG A 461 -43.40 16.95 -25.47
C ARG A 461 -44.71 16.63 -26.21
N ALA A 462 -45.69 16.09 -25.50
CA ALA A 462 -47.01 15.86 -26.08
C ALA A 462 -47.74 17.15 -26.45
N GLN A 463 -47.65 18.19 -25.60
CA GLN A 463 -48.35 19.47 -25.84
C GLN A 463 -47.79 20.25 -27.03
N PHE A 464 -46.47 20.33 -27.21
CA PHE A 464 -45.88 21.13 -28.30
C PHE A 464 -45.51 20.31 -29.56
N GLY A 465 -45.26 19.01 -29.42
CA GLY A 465 -44.79 18.16 -30.53
C GLY A 465 -45.82 17.16 -31.05
N GLY A 466 -47.00 17.04 -30.43
CA GLY A 466 -47.99 16.02 -30.78
C GLY A 466 -47.55 14.58 -30.52
N HIS A 467 -46.49 14.39 -29.72
CA HIS A 467 -45.99 13.05 -29.36
C HIS A 467 -46.99 12.29 -28.49
N VAL A 468 -47.04 10.98 -28.69
CA VAL A 468 -47.99 10.10 -28.02
C VAL A 468 -47.69 9.96 -26.53
N THR A 469 -48.72 10.07 -25.69
CA THR A 469 -48.64 9.94 -24.22
C THR A 469 -49.02 8.56 -23.69
N LYS A 470 -49.49 7.66 -24.55
CA LYS A 470 -49.84 6.28 -24.17
C LYS A 470 -48.59 5.41 -24.14
N VAL A 471 -48.38 4.72 -23.02
CA VAL A 471 -47.22 3.85 -22.76
C VAL A 471 -47.00 2.83 -23.88
N ASP A 472 -48.07 2.22 -24.38
CA ASP A 472 -48.02 1.17 -25.42
C ASP A 472 -47.55 1.68 -26.79
N GLU A 473 -47.66 2.98 -27.04
CA GLU A 473 -47.25 3.63 -28.29
C GLU A 473 -45.83 4.21 -28.16
N ILE A 474 -45.37 4.57 -26.95
CA ILE A 474 -43.99 5.02 -26.68
C ILE A 474 -42.99 3.87 -26.79
N ALA A 475 -43.35 2.67 -26.31
CA ALA A 475 -42.45 1.50 -26.32
C ALA A 475 -42.14 0.93 -27.72
N ARG A 476 -42.72 1.50 -28.79
CA ARG A 476 -42.55 1.07 -30.19
C ARG A 476 -41.65 1.98 -31.02
N TRP A 477 -41.21 3.11 -30.45
CA TRP A 477 -40.29 4.07 -31.03
C TRP A 477 -38.92 3.92 -30.38
#